data_AF-A0A3L8SEN5-F1
#
_entry.id   AF-A0A3L8SEN5-F1
#
_cell.length_a   1.000
_cell.length_b   1.000
_cell.length_c   1.000
_cell.angle_alpha   90.00
_cell.angle_beta   90.00
_cell.angle_gamma   90.00
#
_symmetry.space_group_name_H-M   'P 1'
#
loop_
_entity.id
_entity.type
_entity.pdbx_description
1 polymer ?
#
loop_
_entity_poly.entity_id
_entity_poly.type
_entity_poly.pdbx_seq_one_letter_code
_entity_poly.pdbx_strand_id
1 'polypeptide(L)'
;MARGQEAKAKKGDGISLQEINDVDVQELVRRSIGRLTIIRQTFPVPQNISQRCFRGNHRISSSLCDPKDPFSQSMEISNLYIYDTVLLLANAFHKKLEDRKWHSMASLTCIRKNSKPWQGGRSMLETIKKGGVNGLTGELEFAENGGNPNVHFEILGTNYGEDLGRGIRKFKSFVTNGGNMSLFAMNILNFEQLLIWYGKNHMALHSSRTKRKSLSLERNGFGVGQREQGFAQTIIR
;
A
#
# COMPACT_ATOMS: atom_id res chain seq x y z
N MET A 1 51.44 -3.73 -10.22
CA MET A 1 50.77 -4.57 -9.21
C MET A 1 49.39 -3.99 -8.95
N ALA A 2 48.34 -4.56 -9.57
CA ALA A 2 46.96 -4.29 -9.21
C ALA A 2 46.31 -5.66 -9.01
N ARG A 3 46.01 -6.00 -7.75
CA ARG A 3 45.39 -7.28 -7.40
C ARG A 3 43.93 -7.23 -7.85
N GLY A 4 43.61 -8.02 -8.88
CA GLY A 4 42.24 -8.35 -9.23
C GLY A 4 41.60 -9.10 -8.06
N GLN A 5 40.47 -8.62 -7.57
CA GLN A 5 39.61 -9.41 -6.70
C GLN A 5 38.81 -10.35 -7.58
N GLU A 6 39.29 -11.59 -7.68
CA GLU A 6 38.50 -12.72 -8.17
C GLU A 6 37.29 -12.91 -7.24
N ALA A 7 36.09 -12.67 -7.77
CA ALA A 7 34.87 -13.11 -7.13
C ALA A 7 34.79 -14.65 -7.24
N LYS A 8 35.36 -15.34 -6.25
CA LYS A 8 35.17 -16.78 -6.04
C LYS A 8 33.70 -17.03 -5.72
N ALA A 9 32.95 -17.54 -6.70
CA ALA A 9 31.64 -18.13 -6.47
C ALA A 9 31.81 -19.34 -5.54
N LYS A 10 31.49 -19.16 -4.24
CA LYS A 10 31.41 -20.26 -3.29
C LYS A 10 30.22 -21.14 -3.67
N LYS A 11 30.52 -22.40 -3.97
CA LYS A 11 29.56 -23.50 -4.09
C LYS A 11 28.93 -23.73 -2.71
N GLY A 12 27.68 -23.34 -2.59
CA GLY A 12 26.79 -23.57 -1.46
C GLY A 12 25.41 -23.12 -1.92
N ASP A 13 24.40 -23.96 -1.75
CA ASP A 13 23.02 -23.71 -2.17
C ASP A 13 22.49 -22.45 -1.48
N GLY A 14 22.76 -21.30 -2.09
CA GLY A 14 22.45 -19.98 -1.57
C GLY A 14 21.01 -19.63 -1.90
N ILE A 15 20.08 -20.02 -1.02
CA ILE A 15 18.76 -19.41 -1.01
C ILE A 15 18.94 -17.97 -0.50
N SER A 16 18.97 -17.00 -1.40
CA SER A 16 18.88 -15.58 -1.04
C SER A 16 17.43 -15.26 -0.71
N LEU A 17 17.11 -15.00 0.56
CA LEU A 17 15.79 -14.58 1.04
C LEU A 17 15.50 -13.07 0.81
N GLN A 18 16.18 -12.45 -0.17
CA GLN A 18 15.97 -11.04 -0.51
C GLN A 18 14.79 -10.90 -1.47
N GLU A 19 14.14 -9.73 -1.44
CA GLU A 19 13.21 -9.32 -2.48
C GLU A 19 13.96 -9.22 -3.82
N ILE A 20 13.40 -9.79 -4.88
CA ILE A 20 14.04 -9.87 -6.20
C ILE A 20 13.14 -9.16 -7.22
N ASN A 21 13.55 -7.97 -7.65
CA ASN A 21 12.85 -7.23 -8.71
C ASN A 21 13.23 -7.75 -10.11
N ASP A 22 12.61 -7.22 -11.17
CA ASP A 22 12.89 -7.66 -12.54
C ASP A 22 14.33 -7.40 -12.99
N VAL A 23 14.96 -6.33 -12.51
CA VAL A 23 16.36 -6.00 -12.82
C VAL A 23 17.30 -7.02 -12.16
N ASP A 24 17.03 -7.39 -10.92
CA ASP A 24 17.79 -8.42 -10.19
C ASP A 24 17.67 -9.77 -10.88
N VAL A 25 16.47 -10.13 -11.36
CA VAL A 25 16.26 -11.35 -12.16
C VAL A 25 17.18 -11.36 -13.37
N GLN A 26 17.21 -10.28 -14.16
CA GLN A 26 18.05 -10.21 -15.36
C GLN A 26 19.54 -10.32 -15.01
N GLU A 27 19.99 -9.68 -13.93
CA GLU A 27 21.39 -9.74 -13.52
C GLU A 27 21.79 -11.11 -12.96
N LEU A 28 20.91 -11.76 -12.19
CA LEU A 28 21.10 -13.13 -11.72
C LEU A 28 21.19 -14.11 -12.89
N VAL A 29 20.30 -13.95 -13.88
CA VAL A 29 20.34 -14.72 -15.13
C VAL A 29 21.63 -14.45 -15.87
N ARG A 30 22.11 -13.21 -15.96
CA ARG A 30 23.36 -12.90 -16.67
C ARG A 30 24.59 -13.51 -15.98
N ARG A 31 24.64 -13.48 -14.65
CA ARG A 31 25.83 -13.88 -13.85
C ARG A 31 25.94 -15.37 -13.55
N SER A 32 24.81 -16.07 -13.41
CA SER A 32 24.83 -17.50 -13.03
C SER A 32 25.46 -18.34 -14.15
N ILE A 33 25.86 -19.59 -13.90
CA ILE A 33 26.20 -20.55 -14.96
C ILE A 33 25.39 -21.82 -14.67
N GLY A 34 24.78 -22.41 -15.70
CA GLY A 34 23.89 -23.57 -15.54
C GLY A 34 22.45 -23.21 -15.15
N ARG A 35 21.72 -24.21 -14.65
CA ARG A 35 20.28 -24.07 -14.35
C ARG A 35 20.07 -23.18 -13.12
N LEU A 36 19.40 -22.05 -13.30
CA LEU A 36 18.95 -21.14 -12.25
C LEU A 36 17.44 -21.26 -12.11
N THR A 37 16.95 -21.38 -10.88
CA THR A 37 15.53 -21.30 -10.53
C THR A 37 15.34 -20.16 -9.55
N ILE A 38 14.40 -19.26 -9.84
CA ILE A 38 14.05 -18.13 -8.98
C ILE A 38 12.61 -18.33 -8.52
N ILE A 39 12.39 -18.23 -7.21
CA ILE A 39 11.05 -18.23 -6.61
C ILE A 39 10.87 -16.87 -5.96
N ARG A 40 9.87 -16.11 -6.39
CA ARG A 40 9.59 -14.79 -5.83
C ARG A 40 8.09 -14.57 -5.68
N GLN A 41 7.72 -13.64 -4.80
CA GLN A 41 6.36 -13.16 -4.71
C GLN A 41 5.97 -12.45 -6.01
N THR A 42 4.73 -12.62 -6.43
CA THR A 42 4.15 -11.96 -7.61
C THR A 42 2.79 -11.38 -7.25
N PHE A 43 2.34 -10.39 -8.00
CA PHE A 43 1.06 -9.73 -7.76
C PHE A 43 0.13 -9.91 -8.96
N PRO A 44 -1.08 -10.45 -8.77
CA PRO A 44 -2.05 -10.63 -9.85
C PRO A 44 -2.66 -9.28 -10.25
N VAL A 45 -1.93 -8.50 -11.04
CA VAL A 45 -2.42 -7.23 -11.61
C VAL A 45 -3.10 -7.44 -12.97
N PRO A 46 -4.15 -6.67 -13.30
CA PRO A 46 -4.78 -6.74 -14.63
C PRO A 46 -3.77 -6.54 -15.77
N GLN A 47 -3.86 -7.38 -16.80
CA GLN A 47 -2.98 -7.28 -17.97
C GLN A 47 -3.31 -6.10 -18.88
N ASN A 48 -4.59 -5.68 -18.90
CA ASN A 48 -5.02 -4.57 -19.72
C ASN A 48 -4.46 -3.24 -19.16
N ILE A 49 -3.69 -2.52 -19.98
CA ILE A 49 -3.05 -1.25 -19.62
C ILE A 49 -4.07 -0.24 -19.08
N SER A 50 -5.25 -0.16 -19.70
CA SER A 50 -6.32 0.76 -19.29
C SER A 50 -6.92 0.42 -17.93
N GLN A 51 -6.84 -0.85 -17.50
CA GLN A 51 -7.35 -1.30 -16.20
C GLN A 51 -6.26 -1.35 -15.13
N ARG A 52 -4.98 -1.28 -15.51
CA ARG A 52 -3.86 -1.42 -14.56
C ARG A 52 -3.84 -0.32 -13.50
N CYS A 53 -4.23 0.90 -13.91
CA CYS A 53 -4.33 2.07 -13.05
C CYS A 53 -5.73 2.35 -12.52
N PHE A 54 -6.64 1.38 -12.62
CA PHE A 54 -8.01 1.49 -12.11
C PHE A 54 -8.40 0.26 -11.30
N ARG A 55 -9.20 0.47 -10.26
CA ARG A 55 -9.82 -0.60 -9.46
C ARG A 55 -11.29 -0.25 -9.27
N GLY A 56 -12.13 -0.79 -10.16
CA GLY A 56 -13.48 -0.25 -10.36
C GLY A 56 -13.39 1.24 -10.74
N ASN A 57 -13.99 2.10 -9.92
CA ASN A 57 -13.97 3.55 -10.13
C ASN A 57 -12.79 4.26 -9.44
N HIS A 58 -11.97 3.55 -8.65
CA HIS A 58 -10.81 4.13 -7.98
C HIS A 58 -9.65 4.26 -8.97
N ARG A 59 -9.13 5.49 -9.13
CA ARG A 59 -8.01 5.79 -10.02
C ARG A 59 -6.70 5.82 -9.23
N ILE A 60 -5.74 5.01 -9.66
CA ILE A 60 -4.39 4.93 -9.09
C ILE A 60 -3.47 5.90 -9.86
N SER A 61 -2.54 6.54 -9.15
CA SER A 61 -1.51 7.38 -9.78
C SER A 61 -0.67 6.54 -10.74
N SER A 62 -0.43 7.05 -11.97
CA SER A 62 0.34 6.34 -12.99
C SER A 62 1.73 5.92 -12.49
N SER A 63 2.36 6.74 -11.65
CA SER A 63 3.67 6.43 -11.04
C SER A 63 3.69 5.13 -10.22
N LEU A 64 2.54 4.64 -9.76
CA LEU A 64 2.42 3.43 -8.93
C LEU A 64 1.93 2.19 -9.70
N CYS A 65 1.35 2.37 -10.89
CA CYS A 65 0.64 1.30 -11.61
C CYS A 65 1.09 1.11 -13.06
N ASP A 66 1.72 2.12 -13.69
CA ASP A 66 2.30 1.99 -15.01
C ASP A 66 3.67 1.32 -14.92
N PRO A 67 3.86 0.07 -15.40
CA PRO A 67 5.11 -0.66 -15.29
C PRO A 67 6.25 -0.03 -16.08
N LYS A 68 5.98 0.99 -16.91
CA LYS A 68 6.99 1.75 -17.63
C LYS A 68 7.57 2.88 -16.78
N ASP A 69 6.90 3.25 -15.69
CA ASP A 69 7.36 4.31 -14.80
C ASP A 69 8.53 3.79 -13.94
N PRO A 70 9.68 4.49 -13.91
CA PRO A 70 10.84 4.08 -13.11
C PRO A 70 10.54 3.96 -11.62
N PHE A 71 9.61 4.74 -11.09
CA PHE A 71 9.18 4.63 -9.69
C PHE A 71 8.51 3.28 -9.46
N SER A 72 7.54 2.91 -10.30
CA SER A 72 6.83 1.62 -10.18
C SER A 72 7.77 0.40 -10.24
N GLN A 73 8.84 0.48 -11.04
CA GLN A 73 9.83 -0.59 -11.20
C GLN A 73 10.76 -0.73 -9.99
N SER A 74 10.94 0.35 -9.23
CA SER A 74 11.80 0.41 -8.04
C SER A 74 11.01 0.35 -6.73
N MET A 75 9.69 0.20 -6.78
CA MET A 75 8.85 0.05 -5.59
C MET A 75 9.16 -1.26 -4.88
N GLU A 76 9.52 -1.15 -3.60
CA GLU A 76 9.55 -2.28 -2.68
C GLU A 76 8.13 -2.86 -2.48
N ILE A 77 8.02 -4.17 -2.23
CA ILE A 77 6.77 -4.88 -1.92
C ILE A 77 6.00 -4.19 -0.79
N SER A 78 6.71 -3.68 0.21
CA SER A 78 6.14 -2.93 1.34
C SER A 78 5.28 -1.75 0.88
N ASN A 79 5.72 -1.00 -0.15
CA ASN A 79 5.01 0.15 -0.67
C ASN A 79 3.66 -0.22 -1.32
N LEU A 80 3.60 -1.38 -1.97
CA LEU A 80 2.37 -1.90 -2.56
C LEU A 80 1.34 -2.22 -1.46
N TYR A 81 1.78 -2.87 -0.37
CA TYR A 81 0.93 -3.15 0.77
C TYR A 81 0.49 -1.90 1.53
N ILE A 82 1.35 -0.87 1.65
CA ILE A 82 0.98 0.41 2.24
C ILE A 82 -0.15 1.06 1.44
N TYR A 83 -0.06 1.08 0.12
CA TYR A 83 -1.10 1.64 -0.74
C TYR A 83 -2.46 0.95 -0.50
N ASP A 84 -2.45 -0.38 -0.53
CA ASP A 84 -3.67 -1.18 -0.38
C ASP A 84 -4.24 -1.08 1.03
N THR A 85 -3.38 -0.95 2.05
CA THR A 85 -3.81 -0.72 3.44
C THR A 85 -4.55 0.61 3.57
N VAL A 86 -4.04 1.68 2.95
CA VAL A 86 -4.69 3.00 2.97
C VAL A 86 -6.04 2.92 2.25
N LEU A 87 -6.10 2.21 1.11
CA LEU A 87 -7.34 1.97 0.37
C LEU A 87 -8.37 1.19 1.20
N LEU A 88 -7.94 0.14 1.91
CA LEU A 88 -8.78 -0.64 2.81
C LEU A 88 -9.35 0.21 3.95
N LEU A 89 -8.51 1.06 4.55
CA LEU A 89 -8.93 1.94 5.64
C LEU A 89 -9.94 2.99 5.17
N ALA A 90 -9.74 3.57 3.98
CA ALA A 90 -10.70 4.50 3.40
C ALA A 90 -12.07 3.84 3.21
N ASN A 91 -12.11 2.60 2.71
CA ASN A 91 -13.35 1.83 2.57
C ASN A 91 -13.99 1.50 3.93
N ALA A 92 -13.20 1.12 4.93
CA ALA A 92 -13.70 0.85 6.29
C ALA A 92 -14.31 2.09 6.95
N PHE A 93 -13.68 3.26 6.79
CA PHE A 93 -14.22 4.53 7.29
C PHE A 93 -15.49 4.93 6.56
N HIS A 94 -15.50 4.81 5.24
CA HIS A 94 -16.68 5.08 4.42
C HIS A 94 -17.87 4.24 4.88
N LYS A 95 -17.68 2.91 5.01
CA LYS A 95 -18.71 2.00 5.50
C LYS A 95 -19.24 2.38 6.88
N LYS A 96 -18.36 2.75 7.83
CA LYS A 96 -18.81 3.17 9.17
C LYS A 96 -19.64 4.45 9.17
N LEU A 97 -19.30 5.39 8.31
CA LEU A 97 -20.04 6.64 8.16
C LEU A 97 -21.40 6.38 7.53
N GLU A 98 -21.48 5.56 6.48
CA GLU A 98 -22.73 5.15 5.85
C GLU A 98 -23.65 4.39 6.82
N ASP A 99 -23.08 3.42 7.57
CA ASP A 99 -23.81 2.63 8.56
C ASP A 99 -24.19 3.44 9.81
N ARG A 100 -23.78 4.72 9.92
CA ARG A 100 -23.97 5.60 11.09
C ARG A 100 -23.42 5.02 12.40
N LYS A 101 -22.36 4.22 12.32
CA LYS A 101 -21.67 3.55 13.46
C LYS A 101 -20.32 4.19 13.78
N TRP A 102 -20.13 5.43 13.36
CA TRP A 102 -18.90 6.18 13.58
C TRP A 102 -18.68 6.44 15.08
N HIS A 103 -17.44 6.21 15.52
CA HIS A 103 -16.97 6.60 16.85
C HIS A 103 -15.84 7.61 16.66
N SER A 104 -15.97 8.77 17.28
CA SER A 104 -14.94 9.81 17.19
C SER A 104 -13.61 9.32 17.73
N MET A 105 -12.53 9.81 17.14
CA MET A 105 -11.18 9.62 17.65
C MET A 105 -11.06 10.22 19.06
N ALA A 106 -10.22 9.62 19.88
CA ALA A 106 -9.93 10.09 21.22
C ALA A 106 -8.42 10.34 21.36
N SER A 107 -8.05 11.39 22.08
CA SER A 107 -6.66 11.58 22.50
C SER A 107 -6.35 10.58 23.61
N LEU A 108 -5.43 9.66 23.35
CA LEU A 108 -5.00 8.65 24.31
C LEU A 108 -3.68 9.06 24.95
N THR A 109 -3.41 8.55 26.14
CA THR A 109 -2.12 8.72 26.82
C THR A 109 -1.54 7.36 27.18
N CYS A 110 -0.25 7.19 26.91
CA CYS A 110 0.48 5.97 27.21
C CYS A 110 1.12 6.03 28.60
N ILE A 111 1.28 4.89 29.26
CA ILE A 111 2.06 4.72 30.50
C ILE A 111 1.56 5.65 31.63
N ARG A 112 0.23 5.75 31.77
CA ARG A 112 -0.44 6.40 32.90
C ARG A 112 -1.31 5.42 33.66
N LYS A 113 -1.43 5.58 34.98
CA LYS A 113 -2.28 4.73 35.85
C LYS A 113 -3.75 4.66 35.39
N ASN A 114 -4.26 5.74 34.78
CA ASN A 114 -5.65 5.86 34.32
C ASN A 114 -5.79 5.79 32.79
N SER A 115 -4.83 5.19 32.09
CA SER A 115 -4.89 5.03 30.63
C SER A 115 -6.13 4.23 30.25
N LYS A 116 -6.99 4.77 29.39
CA LYS A 116 -8.17 4.08 28.87
C LYS A 116 -8.01 3.82 27.37
N PRO A 117 -8.44 2.68 26.85
CA PRO A 117 -8.40 2.41 25.42
C PRO A 117 -9.40 3.28 24.66
N TRP A 118 -9.19 3.44 23.36
CA TRP A 118 -10.19 4.05 22.49
C TRP A 118 -11.45 3.19 22.43
N GLN A 119 -12.58 3.76 22.86
CA GLN A 119 -13.86 3.05 22.95
C GLN A 119 -14.36 2.55 21.58
N GLY A 120 -14.06 3.29 20.51
CA GLY A 120 -14.38 2.88 19.14
C GLY A 120 -13.45 1.81 18.55
N GLY A 121 -12.35 1.48 19.24
CA GLY A 121 -11.27 0.64 18.70
C GLY A 121 -11.73 -0.75 18.29
N ARG A 122 -12.52 -1.43 19.14
CA ARG A 122 -13.03 -2.77 18.83
C ARG A 122 -13.95 -2.78 17.62
N SER A 123 -14.91 -1.86 17.57
CA SER A 123 -15.82 -1.73 16.43
C SER A 123 -15.05 -1.42 15.14
N MET A 124 -14.03 -0.56 15.22
CA MET A 124 -13.17 -0.22 14.07
C MET A 124 -12.37 -1.42 13.58
N LEU A 125 -11.69 -2.12 14.48
CA LEU A 125 -10.92 -3.31 14.15
C LEU A 125 -11.80 -4.36 13.44
N GLU A 126 -13.00 -4.62 13.94
CA GLU A 126 -13.94 -5.58 13.32
C GLU A 126 -14.40 -5.15 11.93
N THR A 127 -14.54 -3.84 11.67
CA THR A 127 -14.91 -3.36 10.33
C THR A 127 -13.76 -3.47 9.34
N ILE A 128 -12.54 -3.17 9.79
CA ILE A 128 -11.32 -3.31 8.98
C ILE A 128 -11.06 -4.78 8.68
N LYS A 129 -11.14 -5.65 9.69
CA LYS A 129 -10.89 -7.09 9.55
C LYS A 129 -11.84 -7.77 8.55
N LYS A 130 -13.10 -7.31 8.49
CA LYS A 130 -14.10 -7.81 7.54
C LYS A 130 -14.10 -7.09 6.18
N GLY A 131 -13.25 -6.08 6.02
CA GLY A 131 -13.09 -5.37 4.77
C GLY A 131 -12.20 -6.14 3.81
N GLY A 132 -12.42 -5.91 2.51
CA GLY A 132 -11.54 -6.38 1.44
C GLY A 132 -11.45 -5.31 0.36
N VAL A 133 -10.29 -5.19 -0.28
CA VAL A 133 -10.06 -4.26 -1.40
C VAL A 133 -9.25 -4.90 -2.51
N ASN A 134 -9.52 -4.47 -3.73
CA ASN A 134 -8.70 -4.78 -4.90
C ASN A 134 -7.72 -3.62 -5.15
N GLY A 135 -6.43 -3.87 -5.03
CA GLY A 135 -5.37 -2.87 -5.07
C GLY A 135 -4.16 -3.25 -5.93
N LEU A 136 -2.98 -2.75 -5.59
CA LEU A 136 -1.70 -3.04 -6.26
C LEU A 136 -1.23 -4.46 -5.99
N THR A 137 -1.56 -5.03 -4.84
CA THR A 137 -1.18 -6.40 -4.44
C THR A 137 -2.16 -7.48 -4.92
N GLY A 138 -3.24 -7.09 -5.60
CA GLY A 138 -4.37 -7.96 -5.89
C GLY A 138 -5.47 -7.74 -4.86
N GLU A 139 -5.95 -8.82 -4.25
CA GLU A 139 -6.96 -8.77 -3.19
C GLU A 139 -6.31 -8.71 -1.81
N LEU A 140 -6.53 -7.60 -1.08
CA LEU A 140 -6.13 -7.45 0.31
C LEU A 140 -7.36 -7.60 1.21
N GLU A 141 -7.34 -8.65 2.02
CA GLU A 141 -8.36 -8.97 3.03
C GLU A 141 -7.72 -9.61 4.25
N PHE A 142 -8.51 -9.93 5.28
CA PHE A 142 -8.04 -10.60 6.48
C PHE A 142 -8.85 -11.86 6.79
N ALA A 143 -8.15 -12.98 6.98
CA ALA A 143 -8.75 -14.22 7.45
C ALA A 143 -9.14 -14.15 8.94
N GLU A 144 -9.73 -15.22 9.48
CA GLU A 144 -10.14 -15.26 10.89
C GLU A 144 -8.98 -15.04 11.87
N ASN A 145 -7.77 -15.48 11.52
CA ASN A 145 -6.55 -15.25 12.30
C ASN A 145 -6.00 -13.81 12.18
N GLY A 146 -6.60 -12.96 11.35
CA GLY A 146 -6.19 -11.57 11.13
C GLY A 146 -5.02 -11.39 10.14
N GLY A 147 -4.56 -12.46 9.48
CA GLY A 147 -3.54 -12.40 8.44
C GLY A 147 -4.15 -12.28 7.03
N ASN A 148 -3.39 -11.73 6.09
CA ASN A 148 -3.75 -11.75 4.67
C ASN A 148 -3.54 -13.17 4.09
N PRO A 149 -4.59 -13.85 3.58
CA PRO A 149 -4.44 -15.17 2.97
C PRO A 149 -3.82 -15.14 1.56
N ASN A 150 -3.80 -13.98 0.89
CA ASN A 150 -3.54 -13.86 -0.54
C ASN A 150 -2.07 -13.55 -0.85
N VAL A 151 -1.23 -14.59 -0.82
CA VAL A 151 0.18 -14.49 -1.23
C VAL A 151 0.44 -15.42 -2.41
N HIS A 152 0.85 -14.81 -3.54
CA HIS A 152 1.15 -15.50 -4.78
C HIS A 152 2.65 -15.55 -5.01
N PHE A 153 3.13 -16.69 -5.49
CA PHE A 153 4.51 -16.89 -5.91
C PHE A 153 4.58 -17.27 -7.39
N GLU A 154 5.69 -16.95 -8.02
CA GLU A 154 6.06 -17.49 -9.33
C GLU A 154 7.42 -18.15 -9.29
N ILE A 155 7.54 -19.21 -10.09
CA ILE A 155 8.78 -19.94 -10.32
C ILE A 155 9.25 -19.59 -11.72
N LEU A 156 10.39 -18.92 -11.79
CA LEU A 156 11.12 -18.63 -13.02
C LEU A 156 12.31 -19.58 -13.12
N GLY A 157 12.74 -19.88 -14.34
CA GLY A 157 14.03 -20.53 -14.49
C GLY A 157 14.65 -20.35 -15.87
N THR A 158 15.95 -20.55 -15.90
CA THR A 158 16.73 -20.39 -17.13
C THR A 158 16.42 -21.51 -18.11
N ASN A 159 16.45 -21.15 -19.40
CA ASN A 159 16.47 -22.10 -20.50
C ASN A 159 17.73 -21.88 -21.32
N TYR A 160 18.22 -22.96 -21.90
CA TYR A 160 19.35 -22.99 -22.81
C TYR A 160 18.83 -23.55 -24.13
N GLY A 161 18.87 -22.73 -25.18
CA GLY A 161 18.64 -23.17 -26.56
C GLY A 161 19.84 -22.78 -27.40
N GLU A 162 20.28 -23.69 -28.27
CA GLU A 162 21.41 -23.45 -29.19
C GLU A 162 21.16 -22.24 -30.09
N ASP A 163 19.90 -21.98 -30.48
CA ASP A 163 19.50 -20.86 -31.35
C ASP A 163 19.00 -19.60 -30.60
N LEU A 164 18.50 -19.76 -29.37
CA LEU A 164 17.79 -18.71 -28.62
C LEU A 164 18.68 -17.97 -27.61
N GLY A 165 19.93 -18.41 -27.46
CA GLY A 165 20.82 -17.93 -26.41
C GLY A 165 20.26 -18.21 -25.01
N ARG A 166 20.71 -17.43 -24.03
CA ARG A 166 20.31 -17.58 -22.63
C ARG A 166 19.12 -16.69 -22.29
N GLY A 167 18.05 -17.27 -21.76
CA GLY A 167 16.89 -16.52 -21.28
C GLY A 167 16.26 -17.11 -20.02
N ILE A 168 15.26 -16.41 -19.49
CA ILE A 168 14.45 -16.84 -18.34
C ILE A 168 12.98 -16.92 -18.72
N ARG A 169 12.27 -17.95 -18.23
CA ARG A 169 10.84 -18.14 -18.49
C ARG A 169 10.11 -18.48 -17.19
N LYS A 170 8.83 -18.14 -17.14
CA LYS A 170 7.94 -18.54 -16.06
C LYS A 170 7.49 -19.98 -16.25
N PHE A 171 7.70 -20.83 -15.24
CA PHE A 171 7.28 -22.22 -15.25
C PHE A 171 5.94 -22.44 -14.57
N LYS A 172 5.73 -21.83 -13.39
CA LYS A 172 4.53 -22.05 -12.57
C LYS A 172 4.22 -20.85 -11.70
N SER A 173 2.94 -20.65 -11.40
CA SER A 173 2.50 -19.81 -10.29
C SER A 173 1.72 -20.65 -9.28
N PHE A 174 1.84 -20.31 -8.00
CA PHE A 174 1.10 -20.96 -6.93
C PHE A 174 0.71 -19.93 -5.86
N VAL A 175 -0.39 -20.22 -5.16
CA VAL A 175 -0.86 -19.44 -4.01
C VAL A 175 -0.59 -20.27 -2.76
N THR A 176 -0.07 -19.65 -1.72
CA THR A 176 0.05 -20.31 -0.43
C THR A 176 -1.20 -20.02 0.39
N ASN A 177 -2.02 -21.04 0.68
CA ASN A 177 -3.12 -20.90 1.64
C ASN A 177 -2.50 -20.72 3.03
N GLY A 178 -2.53 -19.48 3.53
CA GLY A 178 -1.69 -18.99 4.63
C GLY A 178 -1.72 -19.82 5.91
N GLY A 179 -0.65 -20.58 6.13
CA GLY A 179 -0.14 -20.91 7.46
C GLY A 179 1.16 -20.16 7.69
N ASN A 180 1.12 -19.04 8.42
CA ASN A 180 2.28 -18.36 9.00
C ASN A 180 3.31 -17.67 8.10
N MET A 181 3.05 -17.43 6.81
CA MET A 181 4.02 -16.73 5.95
C MET A 181 3.58 -15.31 5.57
N SER A 182 3.16 -14.54 6.57
CA SER A 182 3.30 -13.09 6.51
C SER A 182 4.75 -12.79 6.93
N LEU A 183 5.72 -12.95 6.02
CA LEU A 183 7.08 -12.44 6.25
C LEU A 183 7.07 -10.92 6.49
N PHE A 184 5.99 -10.27 6.07
CA PHE A 184 5.54 -8.97 6.54
C PHE A 184 4.33 -9.16 7.44
N ALA A 185 4.50 -9.66 8.66
CA ALA A 185 3.60 -9.25 9.72
C ALA A 185 3.68 -7.72 9.70
N MET A 186 2.67 -7.09 9.10
CA MET A 186 2.57 -5.66 8.94
C MET A 186 2.93 -5.06 10.28
N ASN A 187 4.13 -4.50 10.38
CA ASN A 187 4.43 -3.50 11.37
C ASN A 187 3.49 -2.36 11.03
N ILE A 188 2.28 -2.42 11.58
CA ILE A 188 1.27 -1.37 11.69
C ILE A 188 1.84 -0.25 12.60
N LEU A 189 3.14 0.05 12.48
CA LEU A 189 3.84 1.07 13.23
C LEU A 189 3.58 2.47 12.67
N ASN A 190 2.64 2.63 11.73
CA ASN A 190 2.21 3.95 11.26
C ASN A 190 0.68 4.12 11.12
N PHE A 191 -0.11 3.28 11.80
CA PHE A 191 -1.56 3.49 11.89
C PHE A 191 -1.91 4.82 12.57
N GLU A 192 -1.13 5.18 13.60
CA GLU A 192 -1.23 6.47 14.29
C GLU A 192 -1.03 7.64 13.31
N GLN A 193 0.01 7.61 12.47
CA GLN A 193 0.29 8.70 11.53
C GLN A 193 -0.73 8.80 10.39
N LEU A 194 -1.22 7.65 9.89
CA LEU A 194 -2.21 7.64 8.82
C LEU A 194 -3.59 8.12 9.29
N LEU A 195 -4.00 7.76 10.52
CA LEU A 195 -5.22 8.28 11.15
C LEU A 195 -5.14 9.79 11.38
N ILE A 196 -3.99 10.29 11.82
CA ILE A 196 -3.76 11.73 12.01
C ILE A 196 -3.83 12.47 10.67
N TRP A 197 -3.27 11.91 9.59
CA TRP A 197 -3.31 12.51 8.26
C TRP A 197 -4.73 12.53 7.66
N TYR A 198 -5.46 11.40 7.74
CA TYR A 198 -6.83 11.33 7.23
C TYR A 198 -7.79 12.24 8.03
N GLY A 199 -7.62 12.28 9.36
CA GLY A 199 -8.39 13.16 10.24
C GLY A 199 -8.18 14.65 9.98
N LYS A 200 -6.94 15.07 9.68
CA LYS A 200 -6.63 16.47 9.35
C LYS A 200 -7.19 16.91 7.99
N ASN A 201 -7.17 16.04 6.97
CA ASN A 201 -7.59 16.40 5.62
C ASN A 201 -9.11 16.29 5.39
N HIS A 202 -9.83 15.40 6.09
CA HIS A 202 -11.27 15.22 5.87
C HIS A 202 -12.16 16.22 6.65
N MET A 203 -11.65 16.87 7.71
CA MET A 203 -12.33 18.03 8.33
C MET A 203 -12.35 19.27 7.43
N ALA A 204 -11.38 19.41 6.51
CA ALA A 204 -11.37 20.51 5.54
C ALA A 204 -12.46 20.36 4.46
N LEU A 205 -12.81 19.12 4.06
CA LEU A 205 -13.85 18.88 3.05
C LEU A 205 -15.27 19.02 3.62
N HIS A 206 -15.49 18.64 4.88
CA HIS A 206 -16.79 18.83 5.53
C HIS A 206 -17.05 20.28 5.95
N SER A 207 -16.01 21.05 6.34
CA SER A 207 -16.17 22.50 6.58
C SER A 207 -16.59 23.26 5.31
N SER A 208 -16.08 22.83 4.14
CA SER A 208 -16.38 23.45 2.85
C SER A 208 -17.76 23.09 2.29
N ARG A 209 -18.29 21.89 2.59
CA ARG A 209 -19.66 21.49 2.20
C ARG A 209 -20.75 22.02 3.13
N THR A 210 -20.43 22.34 4.37
CA THR A 210 -21.43 22.85 5.34
C THR A 210 -21.61 24.37 5.27
N LYS A 211 -20.68 25.11 4.64
CA LYS A 211 -20.84 26.55 4.35
C LYS A 211 -21.62 26.88 3.07
N ARG A 212 -22.09 25.90 2.29
CA ARG A 212 -22.85 26.11 1.04
C ARG A 212 -24.36 25.83 1.13
N LYS A 213 -24.92 25.75 2.35
CA LYS A 213 -26.37 25.58 2.58
C LYS A 213 -26.95 26.55 3.62
N SER A 214 -26.39 27.75 3.70
CA SER A 214 -26.97 28.87 4.45
C SER A 214 -26.71 30.16 3.67
N LEU A 215 -27.58 30.45 2.71
CA LEU A 215 -27.70 31.75 2.05
C LEU A 215 -29.06 31.79 1.35
N SER A 216 -30.11 31.91 2.15
CA SER A 216 -31.37 32.58 1.79
C SER A 216 -32.16 32.85 3.07
N LEU A 217 -32.64 34.09 3.18
CA LEU A 217 -33.38 34.71 4.30
C LEU A 217 -32.54 35.04 5.56
N GLU A 218 -32.05 36.28 5.65
CA GLU A 218 -32.80 37.41 6.24
C GLU A 218 -32.04 38.72 6.00
N ARG A 219 -32.74 39.72 5.46
CA ARG A 219 -32.35 41.13 5.53
C ARG A 219 -32.85 41.66 6.88
N ASN A 220 -31.95 42.25 7.67
CA ASN A 220 -32.08 43.55 8.35
C ASN A 220 -31.19 43.62 9.61
N GLY A 221 -30.44 44.73 9.76
CA GLY A 221 -30.00 45.21 11.09
C GLY A 221 -28.49 45.27 11.35
N PHE A 222 -27.89 46.43 11.04
CA PHE A 222 -26.88 47.19 11.82
C PHE A 222 -25.90 46.49 12.79
N GLY A 223 -24.60 46.82 12.64
CA GLY A 223 -23.77 47.27 13.79
C GLY A 223 -22.39 46.63 14.01
N VAL A 224 -21.33 47.30 13.51
CA VAL A 224 -20.02 47.61 14.15
C VAL A 224 -19.16 46.49 14.79
N GLY A 225 -17.87 46.39 14.37
CA GLY A 225 -16.79 46.00 15.31
C GLY A 225 -15.56 45.23 14.77
N GLN A 226 -14.61 45.97 14.17
CA GLN A 226 -13.13 45.85 14.22
C GLN A 226 -12.36 44.50 14.33
N ARG A 227 -11.28 44.50 13.51
CA ARG A 227 -9.94 43.85 13.63
C ARG A 227 -9.73 42.48 12.98
N GLU A 228 -9.49 42.53 11.67
CA GLU A 228 -8.55 41.62 10.98
C GLU A 228 -7.15 42.23 10.96
N GLN A 229 -6.15 41.49 11.44
CA GLN A 229 -4.77 41.59 10.97
C GLN A 229 -4.13 40.21 11.03
N GLY A 230 -3.62 39.73 9.89
CA GLY A 230 -2.36 38.98 9.89
C GLY A 230 -2.33 37.67 9.13
N PHE A 231 -1.89 37.77 7.86
CA PHE A 231 -1.00 36.84 7.16
C PHE A 231 -1.56 35.50 6.64
N ALA A 232 -1.92 35.51 5.36
CA ALA A 232 -1.44 34.52 4.40
C ALA A 232 -1.50 35.12 2.98
N GLN A 233 -0.36 35.56 2.48
CA GLN A 233 -0.18 36.06 1.12
C GLN A 233 0.10 34.87 0.20
N THR A 234 -0.85 34.62 -0.70
CA THR A 234 -0.80 34.03 -2.05
C THR A 234 0.59 33.92 -2.68
N ILE A 235 0.92 32.77 -3.32
CA ILE A 235 1.18 32.62 -4.78
C ILE A 235 0.94 31.14 -5.19
N ILE A 236 -0.04 30.90 -6.06
CA ILE A 236 -0.04 29.77 -7.02
C ILE A 236 0.02 30.40 -8.41
N ARG A 237 1.12 30.17 -9.11
CA ARG A 237 1.16 29.85 -10.54
C ARG A 237 2.20 28.75 -10.71
#